data_AF-A0A957YMV1-F1
#
_entry.id   AF-A0A957YMV1-F1
#
_cell.length_a   1.000
_cell.length_b   1.000
_cell.length_c   1.000
_cell.angle_alpha   90.00
_cell.angle_beta   90.00
_cell.angle_gamma   90.00
#
_symmetry.space_group_name_H-M   'P 1'
#
loop_
_entity.id
_entity.type
_entity.pdbx_description
1 polymer ?
#
loop_
_entity_poly.entity_id
_entity_poly.type
_entity_poly.pdbx_seq_one_letter_code
_entity_poly.pdbx_strand_id
1 'polypeptide(L)'
;MTVLLAGIALLVFEIAPPAFAEAIDTVYVEPPDVARCQTGVLADAEKEAVLAIVNRIRALHGLAPVTYAAEHDDEVMESSLIIAANNDITHFPAADSVCYSEDGARGAALSNLAWSYPADASVHPLLAPSSTDVRNWLIDPGVADLGHRRWLLDPFLQEIAYGRVDAAPHGADPDMLAHGAALKVQNGEAAVALEQAPAFVAYPFGDYPLDLFEMGWFWSFSVVADPSDFWANSDVDFADVVIRVSGPAGDLTVRDVAADNSAVGLPNLLQWKVDGARMDEEYAVEITGIRIGGEEKRFQYRARLTSPDFSDLAVPVYTLEPGDSVVEIRSGQEFALYAPPPSRIPNQYTISRRGMNVQMAEHSPYVRLIWVSGSIGDEVVLSFGASSLTLRISETVDGVRNPLIALRRDLSMPVYKFAADGVTYSAAEGSQFAVYVPPAATDRGVQRVEWTQSVGSRFAIEFYSSRVLLVRIESGLPGDSAVVQVGDDQSFTVEVRSPRR
;
A
#
# COMPACT_ATOMS: atom_id res chain seq x y z
N MET A 1 48.60 38.42 2.40
CA MET A 1 47.86 38.35 1.12
C MET A 1 46.96 37.13 1.23
N THR A 2 45.68 37.37 1.47
CA THR A 2 44.63 36.39 1.76
C THR A 2 44.26 35.66 0.47
N VAL A 3 44.21 34.32 0.47
CA VAL A 3 43.59 33.55 -0.62
C VAL A 3 42.34 32.89 -0.05
N LEU A 4 41.19 33.33 -0.55
CA LEU A 4 39.86 32.79 -0.29
C LEU A 4 39.77 31.35 -0.82
N LEU A 5 39.38 30.40 0.04
CA LEU A 5 38.79 29.13 -0.37
C LEU A 5 37.28 29.37 -0.57
N ALA A 6 36.81 29.32 -1.81
CA ALA A 6 35.39 29.22 -2.12
C ALA A 6 35.05 27.73 -2.32
N GLY A 7 34.34 27.14 -1.35
CA GLY A 7 33.78 25.80 -1.48
C GLY A 7 32.61 25.80 -2.46
N ILE A 8 32.67 24.96 -3.48
CA ILE A 8 31.54 24.66 -4.37
C ILE A 8 30.75 23.53 -3.72
N ALA A 9 29.54 23.83 -3.28
CA ALA A 9 28.58 22.83 -2.83
C ALA A 9 28.09 22.04 -4.06
N LEU A 10 28.31 20.73 -4.05
CA LEU A 10 27.75 19.79 -5.03
C LEU A 10 26.30 19.50 -4.59
N LEU A 11 25.31 20.06 -5.28
CA LEU A 11 23.92 19.59 -5.15
C LEU A 11 23.77 18.32 -5.99
N VAL A 12 23.62 17.18 -5.33
CA VAL A 12 23.16 15.93 -5.94
C VAL A 12 21.64 15.95 -5.84
N PHE A 13 20.94 15.97 -6.97
CA PHE A 13 19.51 15.65 -7.02
C PHE A 13 19.41 14.17 -7.40
N GLU A 14 19.01 13.33 -6.45
CA GLU A 14 18.51 11.99 -6.74
C GLU A 14 17.17 12.12 -7.46
N ILE A 15 17.08 11.57 -8.67
CA ILE A 15 15.83 11.49 -9.43
C ILE A 15 15.19 10.16 -9.05
N ALA A 16 14.09 10.21 -8.31
CA ALA A 16 13.33 9.04 -7.94
C ALA A 16 12.78 8.30 -9.19
N PRO A 17 12.61 6.96 -9.17
CA PRO A 17 12.14 6.20 -10.32
C PRO A 17 10.73 6.62 -10.79
N PRO A 18 10.40 6.50 -12.09
CA PRO A 18 9.18 7.08 -12.67
C PRO A 18 7.87 6.56 -12.08
N ALA A 19 7.81 5.30 -11.63
CA ALA A 19 6.63 4.76 -10.95
C ALA A 19 6.41 5.36 -9.55
N PHE A 20 7.48 5.76 -8.87
CA PHE A 20 7.42 6.42 -7.58
C PHE A 20 7.00 7.90 -7.74
N ALA A 21 7.52 8.59 -8.75
CA ALA A 21 7.10 9.95 -9.07
C ALA A 21 5.60 10.00 -9.45
N GLU A 22 5.12 9.06 -10.27
CA GLU A 22 3.70 8.95 -10.62
C GLU A 22 2.82 8.60 -9.41
N ALA A 23 3.29 7.73 -8.50
CA ALA A 23 2.58 7.43 -7.26
C ALA A 23 2.48 8.65 -6.33
N ILE A 24 3.55 9.44 -6.18
CA ILE A 24 3.52 10.71 -5.44
C ILE A 24 2.46 11.64 -6.01
N ASP A 25 2.43 11.82 -7.33
CA ASP A 25 1.48 12.71 -8.00
C ASP A 25 0.01 12.24 -7.87
N THR A 26 -0.22 10.96 -7.56
CA THR A 26 -1.56 10.42 -7.27
C THR A 26 -1.98 10.58 -5.81
N VAL A 27 -1.06 10.44 -4.86
CA VAL A 27 -1.36 10.52 -3.42
C VAL A 27 -1.35 11.96 -2.93
N TYR A 28 -0.46 12.80 -3.46
CA TYR A 28 -0.21 14.15 -3.00
C TYR A 28 -0.38 15.18 -4.12
N VAL A 29 -1.04 16.30 -3.79
CA VAL A 29 -0.94 17.53 -4.59
C VAL A 29 0.41 18.19 -4.35
N GLU A 30 0.89 18.16 -3.10
CA GLU A 30 2.21 18.62 -2.69
C GLU A 30 2.84 17.55 -1.77
N PRO A 31 4.03 17.02 -2.05
CA PRO A 31 4.62 15.97 -1.22
C PRO A 31 5.08 16.49 0.14
N PRO A 32 5.09 15.63 1.18
CA PRO A 32 5.63 15.98 2.49
C PRO A 32 7.16 16.20 2.47
N ASP A 33 7.66 16.99 3.41
CA ASP A 33 9.10 17.23 3.63
C ASP A 33 9.40 17.27 5.15
N VAL A 34 9.88 16.15 5.69
CA VAL A 34 10.26 16.02 7.10
C VAL A 34 11.43 16.93 7.48
N ALA A 35 12.35 17.24 6.57
CA ALA A 35 13.50 18.10 6.88
C ALA A 35 13.08 19.56 7.09
N ARG A 36 11.94 19.96 6.52
CA ARG A 36 11.33 21.29 6.69
C ARG A 36 10.07 21.28 7.56
N CYS A 37 9.69 20.12 8.10
CA CYS A 37 8.43 19.90 8.79
C CYS A 37 7.21 20.39 8.02
N GLN A 38 7.14 20.01 6.74
CA GLN A 38 6.01 20.27 5.87
C GLN A 38 5.22 18.99 5.69
N THR A 39 3.92 19.04 5.96
CA THR A 39 3.00 17.90 5.84
C THR A 39 2.72 17.50 4.40
N GLY A 40 2.95 18.41 3.45
CA GLY A 40 2.40 18.30 2.11
C GLY A 40 0.87 18.51 2.10
N VAL A 41 0.26 18.22 0.96
CA VAL A 41 -1.19 18.31 0.73
C VAL A 41 -1.65 17.01 0.10
N LEU A 42 -2.49 16.26 0.81
CA LEU A 42 -3.08 15.02 0.32
C LEU A 42 -4.07 15.30 -0.81
N ALA A 43 -4.09 14.46 -1.84
CA ALA A 43 -5.06 14.55 -2.93
C ALA A 43 -6.48 14.28 -2.43
N ASP A 44 -7.46 15.02 -2.96
CA ASP A 44 -8.87 14.85 -2.58
C ASP A 44 -9.39 13.43 -2.85
N ALA A 45 -8.86 12.76 -3.89
CA ALA A 45 -9.20 11.37 -4.20
C ALA A 45 -8.90 10.39 -3.05
N GLU A 46 -7.83 10.63 -2.28
CA GLU A 46 -7.48 9.79 -1.12
C GLU A 46 -8.45 10.03 0.03
N LYS A 47 -8.81 11.29 0.29
CA LYS A 47 -9.81 11.67 1.31
C LYS A 47 -11.19 11.08 0.98
N GLU A 48 -11.60 11.17 -0.28
CA GLU A 48 -12.84 10.59 -0.80
C GLU A 48 -12.85 9.06 -0.68
N ALA A 49 -11.73 8.40 -1.01
CA ALA A 49 -11.61 6.94 -0.89
C ALA A 49 -11.73 6.48 0.57
N VAL A 50 -11.10 7.19 1.51
CA VAL A 50 -11.21 6.93 2.95
C VAL A 50 -12.64 7.12 3.45
N LEU A 51 -13.28 8.24 3.08
CA LEU A 51 -14.69 8.49 3.43
C LEU A 51 -15.62 7.40 2.87
N ALA A 52 -15.40 6.99 1.62
CA ALA A 52 -16.21 5.98 0.95
C ALA A 52 -16.12 4.63 1.66
N ILE A 53 -14.91 4.18 2.03
CA ILE A 53 -14.75 2.89 2.71
C ILE A 53 -15.31 2.93 4.15
N VAL A 54 -15.13 4.03 4.89
CA VAL A 54 -15.75 4.20 6.22
C VAL A 54 -17.27 4.11 6.12
N ASN A 55 -17.89 4.83 5.17
CA ASN A 55 -19.34 4.80 4.98
C ASN A 55 -19.86 3.46 4.47
N ARG A 56 -19.09 2.75 3.64
CA ARG A 56 -19.40 1.38 3.22
C ARG A 56 -19.39 0.42 4.41
N ILE A 57 -18.37 0.50 5.27
CA ILE A 57 -18.30 -0.30 6.51
C ILE A 57 -19.52 0.00 7.38
N ARG A 58 -19.81 1.28 7.65
CA ARG A 58 -20.95 1.70 8.48
C ARG A 58 -22.29 1.19 7.94
N ALA A 59 -22.48 1.18 6.63
CA ALA A 59 -23.67 0.63 5.99
C ALA A 59 -23.85 -0.89 6.23
N LEU A 60 -22.77 -1.67 6.28
CA LEU A 60 -22.84 -3.12 6.61
C LEU A 60 -23.41 -3.35 8.02
N HIS A 61 -23.23 -2.39 8.92
CA HIS A 61 -23.66 -2.44 10.31
C HIS A 61 -24.99 -1.69 10.57
N GLY A 62 -25.64 -1.17 9.52
CA GLY A 62 -26.86 -0.37 9.66
C GLY A 62 -26.64 0.98 10.36
N LEU A 63 -25.41 1.51 10.34
CA LEU A 63 -25.06 2.80 10.92
C LEU A 63 -25.22 3.91 9.89
N ALA A 64 -25.58 5.11 10.36
CA ALA A 64 -25.68 6.29 9.51
C ALA A 64 -24.30 6.65 8.92
N PRO A 65 -24.22 7.12 7.65
CA PRO A 65 -22.97 7.59 7.09
C PRO A 65 -22.46 8.83 7.83
N VAL A 66 -21.14 9.01 7.83
CA VAL A 66 -20.43 10.18 8.31
C VAL A 66 -20.12 11.15 7.18
N THR A 67 -19.85 12.40 7.53
CA THR A 67 -19.35 13.44 6.62
C THR A 67 -17.86 13.68 6.83
N TYR A 68 -17.21 14.24 5.81
CA TYR A 68 -15.82 14.65 5.90
C TYR A 68 -15.72 16.08 6.44
N ALA A 69 -14.89 16.29 7.47
CA ALA A 69 -14.68 17.57 8.13
C ALA A 69 -13.32 18.16 7.74
N ALA A 70 -13.28 18.84 6.60
CA ALA A 70 -12.04 19.39 6.01
C ALA A 70 -11.36 20.45 6.90
N GLU A 71 -12.09 21.06 7.83
CA GLU A 71 -11.54 21.95 8.85
C GLU A 71 -10.51 21.29 9.78
N HIS A 72 -10.46 19.96 9.82
CA HIS A 72 -9.49 19.20 10.61
C HIS A 72 -8.35 18.60 9.79
N ASP A 73 -8.25 18.92 8.49
CA ASP A 73 -7.19 18.41 7.60
C ASP A 73 -5.79 18.74 8.15
N ASP A 74 -5.59 19.96 8.66
CA ASP A 74 -4.31 20.38 9.22
C ASP A 74 -3.93 19.52 10.44
N GLU A 75 -4.88 19.24 11.35
CA GLU A 75 -4.62 18.43 12.56
C GLU A 75 -4.18 17.01 12.22
N VAL A 76 -4.86 16.35 11.28
CA VAL A 76 -4.58 14.97 10.91
C VAL A 76 -3.31 14.86 10.04
N MET A 77 -3.04 15.84 9.19
CA MET A 77 -1.81 15.89 8.40
C MET A 77 -0.58 16.16 9.29
N GLU A 78 -0.68 17.07 10.26
CA GLU A 78 0.40 17.31 11.22
C GLU A 78 0.63 16.12 12.16
N SER A 79 -0.44 15.45 12.62
CA SER A 79 -0.34 14.22 13.40
C SER A 79 0.41 13.13 12.62
N SER A 80 0.04 12.95 11.34
CA SER A 80 0.68 11.99 10.44
C SER A 80 2.15 12.31 10.20
N LEU A 81 2.49 13.60 10.06
CA LEU A 81 3.87 14.06 9.94
C LEU A 81 4.68 13.74 11.20
N ILE A 82 4.13 13.97 12.40
CA ILE A 82 4.81 13.61 13.65
C ILE A 82 5.09 12.11 13.68
N ILE A 83 4.12 11.27 13.32
CA ILE A 83 4.29 9.81 13.29
C ILE A 83 5.41 9.40 12.32
N ALA A 84 5.34 9.87 11.08
CA ALA A 84 6.31 9.53 10.04
C ALA A 84 7.72 10.06 10.36
N ALA A 85 7.83 11.30 10.83
CA ALA A 85 9.12 11.94 11.13
C ALA A 85 9.86 11.27 12.29
N ASN A 86 9.14 10.74 13.28
CA ASN A 86 9.71 10.11 14.46
C ASN A 86 9.81 8.58 14.33
N ASN A 87 9.22 7.99 13.29
CA ASN A 87 9.13 6.55 13.10
C ASN A 87 8.54 5.83 14.33
N ASP A 88 7.51 6.43 14.92
CA ASP A 88 6.86 5.96 16.15
C ASP A 88 5.41 6.43 16.20
N ILE A 89 4.57 5.72 16.95
CA ILE A 89 3.14 5.98 17.07
C ILE A 89 2.74 6.21 18.53
N THR A 90 2.08 7.35 18.78
CA THR A 90 1.57 7.69 20.12
C THR A 90 0.42 8.70 20.00
N HIS A 91 -0.60 8.54 20.86
CA HIS A 91 -1.66 9.54 21.00
C HIS A 91 -1.21 10.80 21.76
N PHE A 92 -0.03 10.77 22.39
CA PHE A 92 0.49 11.85 23.23
C PHE A 92 1.92 12.18 22.82
N PRO A 93 2.14 12.76 21.62
CA PRO A 93 3.48 13.15 21.20
C PRO A 93 4.05 14.18 22.18
N ALA A 94 5.33 14.03 22.53
CA ALA A 94 6.01 14.95 23.41
C ALA A 94 6.35 16.25 22.66
N ALA A 95 6.41 17.37 23.38
CA ALA A 95 6.68 18.67 22.76
C ALA A 95 8.08 18.79 22.12
N ASP A 96 8.97 17.83 22.38
CA ASP A 96 10.30 17.71 21.79
C ASP A 96 10.38 16.68 20.65
N SER A 97 9.26 16.03 20.26
CA SER A 97 9.17 15.20 19.06
C SER A 97 9.55 15.99 17.80
N VAL A 98 10.15 15.32 16.82
CA VAL A 98 10.47 15.95 15.53
C VAL A 98 9.18 16.38 14.84
N CYS A 99 9.18 17.60 14.29
CA CYS A 99 8.00 18.21 13.66
C CYS A 99 6.77 18.30 14.55
N TYR A 100 6.95 18.35 15.88
CA TYR A 100 5.88 18.60 16.82
C TYR A 100 5.16 19.93 16.52
N SER A 101 3.84 19.88 16.65
CA SER A 101 2.94 21.02 16.66
C SER A 101 1.78 20.75 17.62
N GLU A 102 1.11 21.82 18.07
CA GLU A 102 -0.07 21.68 18.93
C GLU A 102 -1.25 21.03 18.18
N ASP A 103 -1.42 21.34 16.90
CA ASP A 103 -2.51 20.76 16.09
C ASP A 103 -2.23 19.31 15.72
N GLY A 104 -0.98 18.94 15.44
CA GLY A 104 -0.58 17.54 15.30
C GLY A 104 -0.78 16.74 16.58
N ALA A 105 -0.49 17.31 17.76
CA ALA A 105 -0.77 16.66 19.04
C ALA A 105 -2.29 16.51 19.30
N ARG A 106 -3.10 17.49 18.89
CA ARG A 106 -4.56 17.42 18.97
C ARG A 106 -5.13 16.36 18.03
N GLY A 107 -4.62 16.29 16.80
CA GLY A 107 -4.94 15.24 15.84
C GLY A 107 -4.60 13.87 16.42
N ALA A 108 -3.38 13.69 16.93
CA ALA A 108 -2.95 12.44 17.55
C ALA A 108 -3.88 11.96 18.68
N ALA A 109 -4.31 12.87 19.55
CA ALA A 109 -5.16 12.53 20.70
C ALA A 109 -6.61 12.17 20.34
N LEU A 110 -7.09 12.52 19.15
CA LEU A 110 -8.49 12.39 18.73
C LEU A 110 -8.68 11.54 17.47
N SER A 111 -7.66 10.77 17.10
CA SER A 111 -7.65 9.98 15.88
C SER A 111 -7.37 8.52 16.17
N ASN A 112 -7.88 7.64 15.31
CA ASN A 112 -7.24 6.35 15.09
C ASN A 112 -5.91 6.61 14.38
N LEU A 113 -4.82 6.02 14.88
CA LEU A 113 -3.48 6.25 14.35
C LEU A 113 -2.93 4.99 13.69
N ALA A 114 -2.18 5.14 12.62
CA ALA A 114 -1.49 4.05 11.95
C ALA A 114 -0.04 4.45 11.71
N TRP A 115 0.83 3.45 11.84
CA TRP A 115 2.24 3.57 11.58
C TRP A 115 2.74 2.28 10.96
N SER A 116 3.57 2.42 9.93
CA SER A 116 4.40 1.32 9.46
C SER A 116 5.74 1.83 8.97
N TYR A 117 6.75 1.00 9.12
CA TYR A 117 8.06 1.21 8.52
C TYR A 117 8.41 -0.05 7.74
N PRO A 118 8.73 0.04 6.44
CA PRO A 118 8.93 -1.13 5.61
C PRO A 118 10.10 -1.95 6.15
N ALA A 119 9.79 -3.17 6.61
CA ALA A 119 10.81 -4.15 7.00
C ALA A 119 11.50 -4.77 5.76
N ASP A 120 10.88 -4.63 4.58
CA ASP A 120 11.37 -5.08 3.27
C ASP A 120 11.31 -3.90 2.30
N ALA A 121 12.46 -3.56 1.69
CA ALA A 121 12.59 -2.47 0.73
C ALA A 121 11.75 -2.65 -0.56
N SER A 122 11.15 -3.83 -0.79
CA SER A 122 10.27 -4.10 -1.92
C SER A 122 8.82 -3.64 -1.73
N VAL A 123 8.39 -3.35 -0.49
CA VAL A 123 7.05 -2.85 -0.18
C VAL A 123 7.15 -1.37 0.15
N HIS A 124 6.63 -0.55 -0.75
CA HIS A 124 6.73 0.88 -0.64
C HIS A 124 5.39 1.47 -0.15
N PRO A 125 5.34 2.20 0.98
CA PRO A 125 4.07 2.63 1.55
C PRO A 125 3.24 3.52 0.62
N LEU A 126 3.86 4.38 -0.20
CA LEU A 126 3.16 5.16 -1.26
C LEU A 126 2.33 4.32 -2.23
N LEU A 127 2.63 3.02 -2.38
CA LEU A 127 1.90 2.12 -3.30
C LEU A 127 0.68 1.48 -2.63
N ALA A 128 0.54 1.57 -1.30
CA ALA A 128 -0.65 1.13 -0.60
C ALA A 128 -1.76 2.20 -0.72
N PRO A 129 -2.99 1.84 -1.10
CA PRO A 129 -4.13 2.76 -1.07
C PRO A 129 -4.44 3.21 0.36
N SER A 130 -4.84 4.46 0.57
CA SER A 130 -5.20 4.97 1.92
C SER A 130 -6.38 4.24 2.58
N SER A 131 -7.24 3.60 1.78
CA SER A 131 -8.30 2.73 2.31
C SER A 131 -7.78 1.53 3.12
N THR A 132 -6.52 1.15 2.93
CA THR A 132 -5.85 0.08 3.69
C THR A 132 -5.77 0.40 5.18
N ASP A 133 -5.58 1.67 5.56
CA ASP A 133 -5.53 2.08 6.97
C ASP A 133 -6.88 1.85 7.66
N VAL A 134 -7.98 2.18 6.98
CA VAL A 134 -9.34 1.94 7.49
C VAL A 134 -9.60 0.46 7.70
N ARG A 135 -9.15 -0.39 6.77
CA ARG A 135 -9.28 -1.85 6.88
C ARG A 135 -8.49 -2.38 8.07
N ASN A 136 -7.27 -1.89 8.27
CA ASN A 136 -6.42 -2.27 9.38
C ASN A 136 -7.01 -1.81 10.72
N TRP A 137 -7.53 -0.59 10.83
CA TRP A 137 -8.24 -0.10 12.01
C TRP A 137 -9.52 -0.89 12.30
N LEU A 138 -10.25 -1.30 11.26
CA LEU A 138 -11.47 -2.11 11.43
C LEU A 138 -11.16 -3.53 11.90
N ILE A 139 -10.21 -4.21 11.26
CA ILE A 139 -9.79 -5.57 11.64
C ILE A 139 -9.11 -5.53 13.01
N ASP A 140 -8.36 -4.45 13.27
CA ASP A 140 -7.62 -4.18 14.50
C ASP A 140 -6.67 -5.34 14.90
N PRO A 141 -5.82 -5.82 13.97
CA PRO A 141 -4.98 -6.97 14.22
C PRO A 141 -3.92 -6.63 15.27
N GLY A 142 -3.74 -7.52 16.25
CA GLY A 142 -2.79 -7.32 17.34
C GLY A 142 -3.22 -6.32 18.41
N VAL A 143 -4.39 -5.68 18.28
CA VAL A 143 -4.93 -4.75 19.28
C VAL A 143 -5.96 -5.46 20.14
N ALA A 144 -5.69 -5.55 21.44
CA ALA A 144 -6.47 -6.39 22.36
C ALA A 144 -7.81 -5.78 22.80
N ASP A 145 -7.93 -4.44 22.77
CA ASP A 145 -9.13 -3.71 23.19
C ASP A 145 -10.03 -3.26 22.02
N LEU A 146 -9.59 -3.54 20.79
CA LEU A 146 -10.27 -3.19 19.54
C LEU A 146 -10.62 -1.69 19.43
N GLY A 147 -9.79 -0.82 20.02
CA GLY A 147 -10.10 0.60 20.14
C GLY A 147 -10.40 1.28 18.81
N HIS A 148 -9.65 0.96 17.75
CA HIS A 148 -9.84 1.58 16.45
C HIS A 148 -11.18 1.15 15.81
N ARG A 149 -11.49 -0.15 15.90
CA ARG A 149 -12.76 -0.71 15.43
C ARG A 149 -13.95 -0.07 16.15
N ARG A 150 -13.85 0.10 17.47
CA ARG A 150 -14.91 0.70 18.30
C ARG A 150 -15.25 2.11 17.85
N TRP A 151 -14.25 2.93 17.52
CA TRP A 151 -14.48 4.27 16.99
C TRP A 151 -15.11 4.28 15.59
N LEU A 152 -14.64 3.42 14.67
CA LEU A 152 -15.21 3.32 13.32
C LEU A 152 -16.69 2.90 13.33
N LEU A 153 -17.04 2.01 14.25
CA LEU A 153 -18.37 1.43 14.39
C LEU A 153 -19.22 2.14 15.46
N ASP A 154 -18.77 3.29 15.97
CA ASP A 154 -19.53 4.06 16.94
C ASP A 154 -20.80 4.64 16.29
N PRO A 155 -22.01 4.33 16.81
CA PRO A 155 -23.24 4.92 16.31
C PRO A 155 -23.26 6.46 16.40
N PHE A 156 -22.54 7.04 17.36
CA PHE A 156 -22.53 8.49 17.60
C PHE A 156 -21.51 9.24 16.72
N LEU A 157 -20.67 8.53 15.97
CA LEU A 157 -19.73 9.13 15.02
C LEU A 157 -20.49 9.87 13.90
N GLN A 158 -20.16 11.13 13.67
CA GLN A 158 -20.77 11.96 12.63
C GLN A 158 -19.77 12.46 11.59
N GLU A 159 -18.56 12.76 12.03
CA GLU A 159 -17.55 13.42 11.19
C GLU A 159 -16.21 12.70 11.31
N ILE A 160 -15.50 12.67 10.18
CA ILE A 160 -14.12 12.19 10.12
C ILE A 160 -13.25 13.16 9.32
N ALA A 161 -11.95 13.14 9.59
CA ALA A 161 -10.91 13.73 8.73
C ALA A 161 -9.74 12.76 8.65
N TYR A 162 -9.02 12.75 7.53
CA TYR A 162 -7.94 11.79 7.30
C TYR A 162 -6.66 12.50 6.84
N GLY A 163 -5.55 12.12 7.46
CA GLY A 163 -4.22 12.55 7.11
C GLY A 163 -3.30 11.36 6.91
N ARG A 164 -2.31 11.57 6.03
CA ARG A 164 -1.30 10.58 5.69
C ARG A 164 0.00 11.25 5.26
N VAL A 165 1.11 10.80 5.83
CA VAL A 165 2.45 11.22 5.45
C VAL A 165 3.31 9.98 5.22
N ASP A 166 3.75 9.82 3.98
CA ASP A 166 4.80 8.87 3.60
C ASP A 166 6.09 9.63 3.35
N ALA A 167 7.04 9.54 4.27
CA ALA A 167 8.31 10.26 4.20
C ALA A 167 9.42 9.54 4.94
N ALA A 168 10.67 9.79 4.54
CA ALA A 168 11.82 9.28 5.27
C ALA A 168 11.82 9.89 6.70
N PRO A 169 11.95 9.06 7.76
CA PRO A 169 12.08 9.58 9.11
C PRO A 169 13.26 10.53 9.26
N HIS A 170 13.23 11.35 10.30
CA HIS A 170 14.31 12.29 10.56
C HIS A 170 15.65 11.59 10.73
N GLY A 171 16.61 11.92 9.85
CA GLY A 171 17.95 11.33 9.86
C GLY A 171 18.05 9.91 9.27
N ALA A 172 16.96 9.39 8.69
CA ALA A 172 16.98 8.14 7.93
C ALA A 172 17.46 8.37 6.47
N ASP A 173 17.69 7.26 5.77
CA ASP A 173 17.95 7.25 4.34
C ASP A 173 16.71 7.77 3.58
N PRO A 174 16.84 8.69 2.61
CA PRO A 174 15.71 9.20 1.81
C PRO A 174 14.88 8.11 1.12
N ASP A 175 15.45 6.95 0.82
CA ASP A 175 14.77 5.83 0.18
C ASP A 175 13.95 4.96 1.16
N MET A 176 14.06 5.21 2.47
CA MET A 176 13.39 4.45 3.52
C MET A 176 12.21 5.23 4.10
N LEU A 177 11.06 5.18 3.44
CA LEU A 177 9.88 5.92 3.89
C LEU A 177 9.16 5.22 5.05
N ALA A 178 8.87 5.96 6.12
CA ALA A 178 7.84 5.61 7.08
C ALA A 178 6.47 6.06 6.57
N HIS A 179 5.45 5.30 6.94
CA HIS A 179 4.05 5.66 6.81
C HIS A 179 3.52 6.10 8.17
N GLY A 180 2.95 7.30 8.22
CA GLY A 180 2.11 7.76 9.33
C GLY A 180 0.74 8.16 8.81
N ALA A 181 -0.31 7.73 9.49
CA ALA A 181 -1.67 8.16 9.18
C ALA A 181 -2.51 8.40 10.43
N ALA A 182 -3.48 9.30 10.30
CA ALA A 182 -4.41 9.66 11.36
C ALA A 182 -5.81 9.82 10.79
N LEU A 183 -6.78 9.12 11.38
CA LEU A 183 -8.22 9.30 11.10
C LEU A 183 -8.88 9.91 12.33
N LYS A 184 -9.11 11.23 12.30
CA LYS A 184 -9.87 11.91 13.35
C LYS A 184 -11.30 11.40 13.37
N VAL A 185 -11.79 11.11 14.57
CA VAL A 185 -13.15 10.62 14.80
C VAL A 185 -13.89 11.61 15.69
N GLN A 186 -15.01 12.13 15.21
CA GLN A 186 -15.78 13.15 15.91
C GLN A 186 -17.24 12.72 16.06
N ASN A 187 -17.60 12.47 17.32
CA ASN A 187 -18.98 12.21 17.69
C ASN A 187 -19.75 13.53 17.74
N GLY A 188 -21.00 13.51 17.28
CA GLY A 188 -21.87 14.69 17.37
C GLY A 188 -22.90 14.61 18.49
N GLU A 189 -23.75 15.63 18.58
CA GLU A 189 -24.79 15.69 19.61
C GLU A 189 -25.82 14.55 19.44
N ALA A 190 -26.06 13.84 20.54
CA ALA A 190 -26.77 12.55 20.58
C ALA A 190 -28.17 12.54 19.96
N ALA A 191 -28.85 13.69 19.87
CA ALA A 191 -30.22 13.79 19.36
C ALA A 191 -30.33 13.72 17.82
N VAL A 192 -29.26 14.08 17.07
CA VAL A 192 -29.27 14.08 15.59
C VAL A 192 -28.80 12.73 15.03
N ALA A 193 -28.01 11.99 15.79
CA ALA A 193 -27.29 10.82 15.32
C ALA A 193 -28.18 9.56 15.11
N LEU A 194 -29.34 9.43 15.78
CA LEU A 194 -29.85 8.09 16.09
C LEU A 194 -31.37 7.84 15.95
N GLU A 195 -32.12 8.57 15.09
CA GLU A 195 -33.51 8.17 14.78
C GLU A 195 -33.64 6.73 14.22
N GLN A 196 -32.54 6.11 13.75
CA GLN A 196 -32.49 4.77 13.16
C GLN A 196 -31.37 3.87 13.73
N ALA A 197 -30.81 4.20 14.90
CA ALA A 197 -29.74 3.40 15.48
C ALA A 197 -30.15 1.92 15.64
N PRO A 198 -29.28 0.96 15.27
CA PRO A 198 -29.54 -0.43 15.59
C PRO A 198 -29.46 -0.61 17.11
N ALA A 199 -30.20 -1.59 17.65
CA ALA A 199 -30.17 -1.90 19.08
C ALA A 199 -28.81 -2.44 19.57
N PHE A 200 -27.95 -2.84 18.64
CA PHE A 200 -26.61 -3.32 18.87
C PHE A 200 -25.76 -3.13 17.61
N VAL A 201 -24.45 -3.19 17.77
CA VAL A 201 -23.48 -3.23 16.68
C VAL A 201 -22.66 -4.50 16.84
N ALA A 202 -22.61 -5.33 15.81
CA ALA A 202 -21.92 -6.62 15.83
C ALA A 202 -20.90 -6.70 14.69
N TYR A 203 -19.75 -7.30 14.92
CA TYR A 203 -18.73 -7.53 13.91
C TYR A 203 -18.24 -8.98 14.02
N PRO A 204 -18.32 -9.79 12.96
CA PRO A 204 -19.03 -9.54 11.69
C PRO A 204 -20.56 -9.51 11.86
N PHE A 205 -21.28 -8.88 10.94
CA PHE A 205 -22.77 -8.83 10.93
C PHE A 205 -23.32 -8.97 9.50
N GLY A 206 -24.37 -9.79 9.33
CA GLY A 206 -24.97 -10.03 8.03
C GLY A 206 -24.00 -10.75 7.08
N ASP A 207 -24.02 -10.37 5.80
CA ASP A 207 -23.04 -10.86 4.83
C ASP A 207 -21.80 -9.96 4.90
N TYR A 208 -20.70 -10.50 5.43
CA TYR A 208 -19.55 -9.73 5.85
C TYR A 208 -18.30 -10.04 4.99
N PRO A 209 -17.77 -9.06 4.23
CA PRO A 209 -16.64 -9.30 3.32
C PRO A 209 -15.33 -9.65 4.03
N LEU A 210 -14.59 -10.62 3.50
CA LEU A 210 -13.30 -11.05 4.07
C LEU A 210 -12.14 -10.04 3.88
N ASP A 211 -12.26 -9.04 3.01
CA ASP A 211 -11.34 -7.88 2.99
C ASP A 211 -11.50 -6.95 4.19
N LEU A 212 -12.54 -7.16 5.00
CA LEU A 212 -12.85 -6.41 6.21
C LEU A 212 -12.77 -7.29 7.47
N PHE A 213 -12.29 -8.54 7.38
CA PHE A 213 -12.30 -9.52 8.47
C PHE A 213 -11.08 -10.44 8.47
N GLU A 214 -10.49 -10.71 9.64
CA GLU A 214 -9.42 -11.70 9.81
C GLU A 214 -9.92 -12.98 10.51
N MET A 215 -9.66 -14.14 9.89
CA MET A 215 -10.06 -15.44 10.41
C MET A 215 -9.28 -15.80 11.66
N GLY A 216 -9.99 -16.22 12.70
CA GLY A 216 -9.40 -16.50 14.01
C GLY A 216 -9.12 -15.24 14.85
N TRP A 217 -9.50 -14.06 14.34
CA TRP A 217 -9.46 -12.81 15.10
C TRP A 217 -10.79 -12.52 15.81
N PHE A 218 -10.82 -11.46 16.62
CA PHE A 218 -11.95 -11.17 17.49
C PHE A 218 -13.21 -10.78 16.71
N TRP A 219 -14.31 -11.45 17.06
CA TRP A 219 -15.67 -10.97 16.87
C TRP A 219 -15.98 -10.00 18.01
N SER A 220 -16.81 -8.99 17.74
CA SER A 220 -17.18 -7.98 18.74
C SER A 220 -18.66 -7.66 18.69
N PHE A 221 -19.20 -7.24 19.83
CA PHE A 221 -20.60 -6.89 20.03
C PHE A 221 -20.71 -5.75 21.04
N SER A 222 -21.45 -4.72 20.70
CA SER A 222 -21.77 -3.61 21.58
C SER A 222 -23.27 -3.34 21.56
N VAL A 223 -23.82 -2.98 22.72
CA VAL A 223 -25.23 -2.69 22.91
C VAL A 223 -25.47 -1.19 22.84
N VAL A 224 -26.47 -0.79 22.06
CA VAL A 224 -27.00 0.57 22.10
C VAL A 224 -28.15 0.58 23.10
N ALA A 225 -27.82 0.80 24.37
CA ALA A 225 -28.76 0.83 25.48
C ALA A 225 -29.62 2.11 25.45
N ASP A 226 -29.02 3.24 25.11
CA ASP A 226 -29.71 4.52 24.97
C ASP A 226 -29.18 5.26 23.73
N PRO A 227 -29.95 5.34 22.64
CA PRO A 227 -29.55 6.06 21.45
C PRO A 227 -29.61 7.60 21.61
N SER A 228 -30.09 8.11 22.73
CA SER A 228 -30.19 9.55 22.97
C SER A 228 -29.07 10.11 23.85
N ASP A 229 -28.22 9.26 24.42
CA ASP A 229 -27.10 9.66 25.27
C ASP A 229 -25.94 8.66 25.14
N PHE A 230 -24.83 9.11 24.58
CA PHE A 230 -23.60 8.33 24.44
C PHE A 230 -23.16 7.69 25.76
N TRP A 231 -23.16 8.45 26.86
CA TRP A 231 -22.64 8.00 28.16
C TRP A 231 -23.57 7.01 28.86
N ALA A 232 -24.88 7.07 28.57
CA ALA A 232 -25.85 6.13 29.10
C ALA A 232 -25.67 4.69 28.56
N ASN A 233 -24.79 4.51 27.56
CA ASN A 233 -24.41 3.19 27.04
C ASN A 233 -23.25 2.53 27.83
N SER A 234 -22.74 3.16 28.89
CA SER A 234 -21.62 2.64 29.68
C SER A 234 -22.03 1.64 30.77
N ASP A 235 -23.31 1.60 31.16
CA ASP A 235 -23.82 0.72 32.23
C ASP A 235 -24.45 -0.56 31.65
N VAL A 236 -23.63 -1.32 30.90
CA VAL A 236 -24.01 -2.64 30.35
C VAL A 236 -23.21 -3.72 31.10
N ASP A 237 -23.92 -4.61 31.77
CA ASP A 237 -23.32 -5.70 32.57
C ASP A 237 -23.21 -6.98 31.74
N PHE A 238 -21.96 -7.46 31.58
CA PHE A 238 -21.61 -8.69 30.86
C PHE A 238 -21.20 -9.85 31.80
N ALA A 239 -21.35 -9.71 33.13
CA ALA A 239 -20.78 -10.66 34.10
C ALA A 239 -21.27 -12.11 33.92
N ASP A 240 -22.53 -12.29 33.51
CA ASP A 240 -23.15 -13.60 33.30
C ASP A 240 -23.36 -13.91 31.81
N VAL A 241 -22.62 -13.24 30.92
CA VAL A 241 -22.83 -13.38 29.47
C VAL A 241 -22.53 -14.80 28.99
N VAL A 242 -23.44 -15.32 28.16
CA VAL A 242 -23.24 -16.59 27.45
C VAL A 242 -23.39 -16.34 25.95
N ILE A 243 -22.34 -16.68 25.22
CA ILE A 243 -22.26 -16.55 23.76
C ILE A 243 -22.34 -17.93 23.14
N ARG A 244 -23.27 -18.12 22.20
CA ARG A 244 -23.38 -19.33 21.39
C ARG A 244 -23.29 -18.95 19.91
N VAL A 245 -22.37 -19.60 19.20
CA VAL A 245 -22.23 -19.48 17.74
C VAL A 245 -22.53 -20.83 17.12
N SER A 246 -23.51 -20.90 16.21
CA SER A 246 -23.95 -22.13 15.56
C SER A 246 -23.79 -22.02 14.05
N GLY A 247 -23.13 -22.98 13.42
CA GLY A 247 -22.99 -23.07 11.97
C GLY A 247 -23.69 -24.31 11.39
N PRO A 248 -23.51 -24.60 10.09
CA PRO A 248 -24.18 -25.72 9.42
C PRO A 248 -23.88 -27.09 10.03
N ALA A 249 -22.69 -27.26 10.63
CA ALA A 249 -22.26 -28.50 11.26
C ALA A 249 -22.59 -28.60 12.77
N GLY A 250 -23.24 -27.60 13.36
CA GLY A 250 -23.54 -27.52 14.79
C GLY A 250 -22.87 -26.34 15.48
N ASP A 251 -22.76 -26.40 16.81
CA ASP A 251 -22.15 -25.33 17.62
C ASP A 251 -20.64 -25.24 17.40
N LEU A 252 -20.13 -24.01 17.29
CA LEU A 252 -18.71 -23.70 17.19
C LEU A 252 -18.13 -23.40 18.58
N THR A 253 -16.82 -23.58 18.73
CA THR A 253 -16.12 -23.27 19.97
C THR A 253 -15.88 -21.76 20.07
N VAL A 254 -16.38 -21.17 21.15
CA VAL A 254 -16.13 -19.77 21.55
C VAL A 254 -15.01 -19.75 22.60
N ARG A 255 -14.03 -18.86 22.43
CA ARG A 255 -12.92 -18.68 23.37
C ARG A 255 -12.52 -17.21 23.48
N ASP A 256 -11.59 -16.93 24.37
CA ASP A 256 -11.00 -15.60 24.60
C ASP A 256 -12.08 -14.52 24.82
N VAL A 257 -13.12 -14.86 25.58
CA VAL A 257 -14.21 -13.94 25.89
C VAL A 257 -13.67 -12.86 26.84
N ALA A 258 -13.85 -11.60 26.44
CA ALA A 258 -13.53 -10.44 27.26
C ALA A 258 -14.59 -9.36 27.06
N ALA A 259 -14.78 -8.54 28.08
CA ALA A 259 -15.67 -7.40 28.02
C ALA A 259 -15.08 -6.21 28.78
N ASP A 260 -15.41 -5.01 28.34
CA ASP A 260 -15.07 -3.77 29.03
C ASP A 260 -16.08 -2.66 28.70
N ASN A 261 -16.14 -1.66 29.57
CA ASN A 261 -17.01 -0.49 29.43
C ASN A 261 -16.19 0.79 29.35
N SER A 262 -14.98 0.70 28.76
CA SER A 262 -14.10 1.86 28.60
C SER A 262 -14.73 2.88 27.65
N ALA A 263 -14.40 4.16 27.83
CA ALA A 263 -14.89 5.25 26.99
C ALA A 263 -14.16 5.33 25.64
N VAL A 264 -14.24 4.27 24.84
CA VAL A 264 -13.61 4.14 23.52
C VAL A 264 -14.69 3.72 22.53
N GLY A 265 -15.01 4.56 21.55
CA GLY A 265 -16.23 4.41 20.74
C GLY A 265 -17.46 4.28 21.64
N LEU A 266 -18.46 3.48 21.21
CA LEU A 266 -19.58 3.14 22.08
C LEU A 266 -19.05 2.50 23.39
N PRO A 267 -19.41 3.02 24.58
CA PRO A 267 -18.69 2.72 25.84
C PRO A 267 -19.07 1.36 26.47
N ASN A 268 -19.22 0.34 25.64
CA ASN A 268 -19.33 -1.06 26.03
C ASN A 268 -18.84 -1.96 24.88
N LEU A 269 -18.12 -3.02 25.21
CA LEU A 269 -17.62 -4.00 24.28
C LEU A 269 -17.72 -5.38 24.91
N LEU A 270 -18.23 -6.33 24.14
CA LEU A 270 -18.03 -7.76 24.32
C LEU A 270 -17.26 -8.30 23.12
N GLN A 271 -16.20 -9.06 23.35
CA GLN A 271 -15.40 -9.66 22.28
C GLN A 271 -15.08 -11.13 22.55
N TRP A 272 -14.92 -11.91 21.49
CA TRP A 272 -14.57 -13.34 21.57
C TRP A 272 -13.97 -13.83 20.24
N LYS A 273 -13.36 -15.01 20.26
CA LYS A 273 -12.90 -15.71 19.05
C LYS A 273 -13.74 -16.94 18.80
N VAL A 274 -13.93 -17.28 17.53
CA VAL A 274 -14.70 -18.44 17.08
C VAL A 274 -13.79 -19.39 16.31
N ASP A 275 -13.59 -20.60 16.83
CA ASP A 275 -12.80 -21.62 16.16
C ASP A 275 -13.63 -22.37 15.13
N GLY A 276 -13.02 -22.64 13.97
CA GLY A 276 -13.64 -23.42 12.90
C GLY A 276 -14.63 -22.64 12.03
N ALA A 277 -14.75 -21.32 12.22
CA ALA A 277 -15.45 -20.46 11.27
C ALA A 277 -14.80 -20.57 9.88
N ARG A 278 -15.63 -20.48 8.84
CA ARG A 278 -15.33 -20.71 7.42
C ARG A 278 -16.10 -19.70 6.58
N MET A 279 -15.60 -19.54 5.38
CA MET A 279 -16.23 -18.74 4.34
C MET A 279 -17.49 -19.41 3.80
N ASP A 280 -18.44 -18.59 3.34
CA ASP A 280 -19.70 -18.98 2.70
C ASP A 280 -20.62 -19.88 3.54
N GLU A 281 -20.34 -19.98 4.85
CA GLU A 281 -21.20 -20.59 5.84
C GLU A 281 -21.93 -19.51 6.64
N GLU A 282 -23.23 -19.73 6.88
CA GLU A 282 -24.01 -18.85 7.74
C GLU A 282 -23.91 -19.31 9.21
N TYR A 283 -23.64 -18.33 10.09
CA TYR A 283 -23.55 -18.49 11.53
C TYR A 283 -24.71 -17.76 12.21
N ALA A 284 -25.42 -18.47 13.08
CA ALA A 284 -26.34 -17.87 14.04
C ALA A 284 -25.61 -17.60 15.35
N VAL A 285 -25.61 -16.34 15.79
CA VAL A 285 -25.05 -15.90 17.07
C VAL A 285 -26.18 -15.59 18.02
N GLU A 286 -26.12 -16.17 19.22
CA GLU A 286 -27.00 -15.88 20.34
C GLU A 286 -26.17 -15.41 21.53
N ILE A 287 -26.57 -14.28 22.11
CA ILE A 287 -25.94 -13.69 23.29
C ILE A 287 -27.03 -13.50 24.36
N THR A 288 -26.80 -14.05 25.54
CA THR A 288 -27.72 -14.03 26.68
C THR A 288 -26.99 -13.61 27.95
N GLY A 289 -27.71 -13.25 29.02
CA GLY A 289 -27.10 -12.86 30.29
C GLY A 289 -26.55 -11.43 30.33
N ILE A 290 -26.72 -10.64 29.26
CA ILE A 290 -26.43 -9.20 29.27
C ILE A 290 -27.48 -8.50 30.12
N ARG A 291 -27.09 -7.61 31.03
CA ARG A 291 -28.05 -6.78 31.79
C ARG A 291 -27.91 -5.30 31.48
N ILE A 292 -29.07 -4.63 31.35
CA ILE A 292 -29.18 -3.19 31.15
C ILE A 292 -30.21 -2.68 32.17
N GLY A 293 -29.81 -1.78 33.06
CA GLY A 293 -30.69 -1.32 34.14
C GLY A 293 -31.19 -2.46 35.05
N GLY A 294 -30.40 -3.53 35.19
CA GLY A 294 -30.75 -4.73 35.97
C GLY A 294 -31.68 -5.73 35.27
N GLU A 295 -32.18 -5.43 34.07
CA GLU A 295 -32.98 -6.36 33.28
C GLU A 295 -32.10 -7.20 32.36
N GLU A 296 -32.29 -8.53 32.39
CA GLU A 296 -31.62 -9.42 31.44
C GLU A 296 -32.17 -9.24 30.02
N LYS A 297 -31.25 -9.13 29.06
CA LYS A 297 -31.51 -9.00 27.63
C LYS A 297 -30.89 -10.17 26.89
N ARG A 298 -31.47 -10.45 25.72
CA ARG A 298 -31.03 -11.47 24.77
C ARG A 298 -30.92 -10.82 23.40
N PHE A 299 -29.84 -11.12 22.70
CA PHE A 299 -29.61 -10.68 21.34
C PHE A 299 -29.33 -11.88 20.44
N GLN A 300 -29.79 -11.78 19.21
CA GLN A 300 -29.55 -12.77 18.17
C GLN A 300 -29.26 -12.06 16.85
N TYR A 301 -28.26 -12.53 16.12
CA TYR A 301 -27.94 -12.04 14.80
C TYR A 301 -27.32 -13.14 13.94
N ARG A 302 -27.23 -12.88 12.64
CA ARG A 302 -26.55 -13.76 11.68
C ARG A 302 -25.25 -13.14 11.21
N ALA A 303 -24.27 -13.97 10.91
CA ALA A 303 -23.05 -13.58 10.20
C ALA A 303 -22.71 -14.64 9.15
N ARG A 304 -22.37 -14.22 7.93
CA ARG A 304 -21.81 -15.06 6.87
C ARG A 304 -20.57 -14.38 6.34
N LEU A 305 -19.41 -15.02 6.47
CA LEU A 305 -18.16 -14.51 5.94
C LEU A 305 -18.13 -14.75 4.43
N THR A 306 -18.20 -13.70 3.63
CA THR A 306 -18.30 -13.80 2.16
C THR A 306 -16.97 -13.54 1.49
N SER A 307 -16.91 -13.78 0.17
CA SER A 307 -15.79 -13.29 -0.62
C SER A 307 -15.52 -11.82 -0.36
N PRO A 308 -14.24 -11.42 -0.39
CA PRO A 308 -13.92 -10.02 -0.39
C PRO A 308 -14.70 -9.34 -1.50
N ASP A 309 -15.17 -8.14 -1.23
CA ASP A 309 -15.81 -7.34 -2.26
C ASP A 309 -14.74 -6.42 -2.85
N PHE A 310 -14.35 -6.77 -4.07
CA PHE A 310 -13.29 -6.15 -4.85
C PHE A 310 -13.71 -4.85 -5.55
N SER A 311 -14.88 -4.29 -5.24
CA SER A 311 -15.41 -3.11 -5.95
C SER A 311 -14.53 -1.86 -5.85
N ASP A 312 -13.68 -1.75 -4.82
CA ASP A 312 -12.67 -0.70 -4.68
C ASP A 312 -11.35 -1.01 -5.40
N LEU A 313 -11.13 -2.28 -5.76
CA LEU A 313 -9.99 -2.66 -6.59
C LEU A 313 -10.32 -2.31 -8.04
N ALA A 314 -9.79 -1.18 -8.50
CA ALA A 314 -9.86 -0.76 -9.91
C ALA A 314 -9.03 -1.65 -10.86
N VAL A 315 -8.68 -2.86 -10.41
CA VAL A 315 -7.83 -3.83 -11.10
C VAL A 315 -8.53 -5.19 -11.16
N PRO A 316 -8.28 -6.02 -12.19
CA PRO A 316 -8.84 -7.36 -12.24
C PRO A 316 -8.42 -8.18 -11.03
N VAL A 317 -9.32 -9.03 -10.52
CA VAL A 317 -9.00 -9.93 -9.40
C VAL A 317 -9.07 -11.39 -9.84
N TYR A 318 -8.01 -12.12 -9.53
CA TYR A 318 -7.90 -13.55 -9.79
C TYR A 318 -7.93 -14.31 -8.48
N THR A 319 -8.70 -15.41 -8.43
CA THR A 319 -8.75 -16.27 -7.24
C THR A 319 -7.73 -17.40 -7.37
N LEU A 320 -6.98 -17.64 -6.29
CA LEU A 320 -6.10 -18.79 -6.15
C LEU A 320 -6.92 -20.03 -5.82
N GLU A 321 -7.10 -20.90 -6.81
CA GLU A 321 -7.81 -22.17 -6.66
C GLU A 321 -6.83 -23.34 -6.43
N PRO A 322 -7.26 -24.45 -5.79
CA PRO A 322 -6.44 -25.65 -5.67
C PRO A 322 -6.11 -26.28 -7.05
N GLY A 323 -4.81 -26.45 -7.35
CA GLY A 323 -4.30 -27.02 -8.60
C GLY A 323 -3.47 -26.03 -9.42
N ASP A 324 -3.03 -26.45 -10.61
CA ASP A 324 -2.33 -25.58 -11.56
C ASP A 324 -3.35 -24.83 -12.43
N SER A 325 -3.51 -23.53 -12.20
CA SER A 325 -4.27 -22.66 -13.08
C SER A 325 -3.33 -21.82 -13.95
N VAL A 326 -3.66 -21.64 -15.23
CA VAL A 326 -2.97 -20.67 -16.10
C VAL A 326 -3.88 -19.47 -16.32
N VAL A 327 -3.44 -18.29 -15.91
CA VAL A 327 -4.13 -17.03 -16.16
C VAL A 327 -3.34 -16.22 -17.16
N GLU A 328 -4.00 -15.85 -18.24
CA GLU A 328 -3.45 -14.98 -19.26
C GLU A 328 -3.59 -13.52 -18.82
N ILE A 329 -2.47 -12.82 -18.70
CA ILE A 329 -2.38 -11.43 -18.27
C ILE A 329 -1.68 -10.57 -19.33
N ARG A 330 -1.81 -9.25 -19.21
CA ARG A 330 -1.08 -8.31 -20.07
C ARG A 330 0.20 -7.85 -19.39
N SER A 331 1.28 -7.69 -20.16
CA SER A 331 2.50 -7.07 -19.61
C SER A 331 2.22 -5.63 -19.17
N GLY A 332 2.65 -5.27 -17.97
CA GLY A 332 2.45 -3.95 -17.36
C GLY A 332 1.06 -3.76 -16.74
N GLN A 333 0.24 -4.82 -16.68
CA GLN A 333 -1.06 -4.80 -16.02
C GLN A 333 -0.90 -5.06 -14.53
N GLU A 334 -1.61 -4.25 -13.74
CA GLU A 334 -1.85 -4.52 -12.33
C GLU A 334 -3.12 -5.37 -12.16
N PHE A 335 -3.08 -6.29 -11.21
CA PHE A 335 -4.23 -7.11 -10.82
C PHE A 335 -4.11 -7.49 -9.35
N ALA A 336 -5.21 -7.92 -8.74
CA ALA A 336 -5.20 -8.50 -7.41
C ALA A 336 -5.27 -10.02 -7.48
N LEU A 337 -4.57 -10.69 -6.57
CA LEU A 337 -4.67 -12.11 -6.33
C LEU A 337 -5.37 -12.33 -5.00
N TYR A 338 -6.54 -12.96 -5.02
CA TYR A 338 -7.27 -13.39 -3.84
C TYR A 338 -6.91 -14.85 -3.49
N ALA A 339 -6.36 -15.07 -2.31
CA ALA A 339 -6.09 -16.38 -1.73
C ALA A 339 -7.08 -16.67 -0.59
N PRO A 340 -8.06 -17.56 -0.77
CA PRO A 340 -9.06 -17.84 0.24
C PRO A 340 -8.46 -18.52 1.49
N PRO A 341 -9.01 -18.29 2.70
CA PRO A 341 -8.62 -19.02 3.90
C PRO A 341 -8.74 -20.55 3.69
N PRO A 342 -7.86 -21.40 4.27
CA PRO A 342 -6.77 -21.11 5.21
C PRO A 342 -5.44 -20.77 4.54
N SER A 343 -5.44 -20.43 3.25
CA SER A 343 -4.27 -20.11 2.43
C SER A 343 -3.71 -18.74 2.82
N ARG A 344 -3.29 -18.56 4.08
CA ARG A 344 -2.45 -17.41 4.45
C ARG A 344 -1.30 -17.41 3.45
N ILE A 345 -1.02 -16.27 2.84
CA ILE A 345 0.14 -16.08 1.98
C ILE A 345 1.32 -15.81 2.92
N PRO A 346 2.15 -16.79 3.32
CA PRO A 346 3.42 -16.44 3.91
C PRO A 346 4.23 -15.71 2.85
N ASN A 347 5.13 -14.81 3.27
CA ASN A 347 6.12 -14.13 2.42
C ASN A 347 7.11 -15.10 1.71
N GLN A 348 6.81 -16.40 1.67
CA GLN A 348 7.56 -17.44 1.00
C GLN A 348 6.79 -17.91 -0.24
N TYR A 349 6.98 -17.22 -1.35
CA TYR A 349 6.62 -17.69 -2.68
C TYR A 349 7.90 -18.03 -3.45
N THR A 350 7.84 -19.05 -4.28
CA THR A 350 8.96 -19.39 -5.17
C THR A 350 8.64 -18.86 -6.55
N ILE A 351 9.38 -17.84 -7.01
CA ILE A 351 9.29 -17.39 -8.40
C ILE A 351 10.18 -18.29 -9.26
N SER A 352 9.62 -19.22 -10.02
CA SER A 352 10.36 -19.87 -11.11
C SER A 352 10.30 -18.98 -12.36
N ARG A 353 11.40 -18.27 -12.66
CA ARG A 353 11.43 -17.21 -13.69
C ARG A 353 11.78 -17.72 -15.09
N ARG A 354 11.09 -17.17 -16.11
CA ARG A 354 11.69 -16.74 -17.38
C ARG A 354 11.27 -15.28 -17.63
N GLY A 355 12.22 -14.34 -17.60
CA GLY A 355 12.04 -13.01 -18.20
C GLY A 355 11.20 -11.94 -17.46
N MET A 356 10.48 -12.26 -16.37
CA MET A 356 9.54 -11.32 -15.73
C MET A 356 10.06 -10.59 -14.48
N ASN A 357 9.55 -9.37 -14.27
CA ASN A 357 9.59 -8.64 -13.00
C ASN A 357 8.21 -8.70 -12.33
N VAL A 358 8.16 -8.96 -11.02
CA VAL A 358 6.94 -9.02 -10.21
C VAL A 358 7.12 -8.05 -9.04
N GLN A 359 6.15 -7.16 -8.81
CA GLN A 359 6.02 -6.36 -7.60
C GLN A 359 4.71 -6.74 -6.90
N MET A 360 4.70 -6.75 -5.57
CA MET A 360 3.53 -7.13 -4.80
C MET A 360 3.31 -6.14 -3.66
N ALA A 361 2.05 -5.75 -3.46
CA ALA A 361 1.61 -5.00 -2.29
C ALA A 361 0.50 -5.76 -1.57
N GLU A 362 0.46 -5.65 -0.25
CA GLU A 362 -0.60 -6.23 0.56
C GLU A 362 -1.81 -5.31 0.55
N HIS A 363 -2.97 -5.83 0.12
CA HIS A 363 -4.25 -5.13 0.21
C HIS A 363 -5.07 -5.64 1.39
N SER A 364 -4.97 -6.94 1.68
CA SER A 364 -5.50 -7.58 2.88
C SER A 364 -4.75 -8.89 3.15
N PRO A 365 -4.95 -9.57 4.28
CA PRO A 365 -4.34 -10.89 4.55
C PRO A 365 -4.62 -11.94 3.47
N TYR A 366 -5.65 -11.75 2.65
CA TYR A 366 -6.07 -12.65 1.60
C TYR A 366 -5.91 -12.07 0.19
N VAL A 367 -5.68 -10.76 0.04
CA VAL A 367 -5.58 -10.12 -1.28
C VAL A 367 -4.21 -9.47 -1.43
N ARG A 368 -3.50 -9.81 -2.50
CA ARG A 368 -2.23 -9.19 -2.90
C ARG A 368 -2.42 -8.46 -4.21
N LEU A 369 -2.09 -7.17 -4.26
CA LEU A 369 -1.91 -6.48 -5.53
C LEU A 369 -0.61 -6.95 -6.15
N ILE A 370 -0.65 -7.27 -7.44
CA ILE A 370 0.48 -7.80 -8.19
C ILE A 370 0.62 -6.99 -9.47
N TRP A 371 1.81 -6.45 -9.67
CA TRP A 371 2.24 -5.88 -10.93
C TRP A 371 3.28 -6.77 -11.59
N VAL A 372 3.12 -6.99 -12.89
CA VAL A 372 4.02 -7.86 -13.66
C VAL A 372 4.35 -7.29 -15.02
N SER A 373 5.62 -7.39 -15.40
CA SER A 373 6.11 -7.00 -16.72
C SER A 373 7.02 -8.07 -17.32
N GLY A 374 6.95 -8.21 -18.65
CA GLY A 374 7.73 -9.20 -19.40
C GLY A 374 7.35 -9.24 -20.88
N SER A 375 7.89 -10.21 -21.61
CA SER A 375 7.60 -10.43 -23.03
C SER A 375 6.45 -11.42 -23.21
N ILE A 376 5.78 -11.38 -24.37
CA ILE A 376 4.76 -12.38 -24.72
C ILE A 376 5.39 -13.79 -24.64
N GLY A 377 4.73 -14.69 -23.90
CA GLY A 377 5.19 -16.05 -23.65
C GLY A 377 6.09 -16.20 -22.42
N ASP A 378 6.43 -15.12 -21.73
CA ASP A 378 7.01 -15.21 -20.40
C ASP A 378 5.95 -15.71 -19.40
N GLU A 379 6.41 -16.50 -18.43
CA GLU A 379 5.57 -17.10 -17.40
C GLU A 379 6.18 -16.85 -16.01
N VAL A 380 5.30 -16.63 -15.04
CA VAL A 380 5.63 -16.72 -13.62
C VAL A 380 4.70 -17.72 -12.95
N VAL A 381 5.28 -18.65 -12.20
CA VAL A 381 4.51 -19.53 -11.33
C VAL A 381 4.55 -18.93 -9.93
N LEU A 382 3.38 -18.69 -9.37
CA LEU A 382 3.16 -18.29 -8.00
C LEU A 382 2.70 -19.54 -7.22
N SER A 383 3.59 -20.09 -6.38
CA SER A 383 3.27 -21.26 -5.56
C SER A 383 2.99 -20.86 -4.11
N PHE A 384 1.87 -21.35 -3.56
CA PHE A 384 1.42 -21.12 -2.18
C PHE A 384 1.04 -22.46 -1.53
N GLY A 385 1.96 -23.03 -0.74
CA GLY A 385 1.76 -24.36 -0.17
C GLY A 385 1.60 -25.43 -1.26
N ALA A 386 0.41 -26.04 -1.35
CA ALA A 386 0.07 -27.04 -2.35
C ALA A 386 -0.64 -26.50 -3.60
N SER A 387 -0.92 -25.19 -3.64
CA SER A 387 -1.60 -24.53 -4.77
C SER A 387 -0.61 -23.73 -5.62
N SER A 388 -0.84 -23.63 -6.92
CA SER A 388 0.00 -22.86 -7.84
C SER A 388 -0.82 -22.13 -8.91
N LEU A 389 -0.47 -20.87 -9.15
CA LEU A 389 -1.00 -20.08 -10.25
C LEU A 389 0.12 -19.73 -11.22
N THR A 390 0.00 -20.18 -12.46
CA THR A 390 0.87 -19.74 -13.55
C THR A 390 0.25 -18.52 -14.21
N LEU A 391 0.95 -17.39 -14.19
CA LEU A 391 0.60 -16.21 -14.94
C LEU A 391 1.42 -16.21 -16.23
N ARG A 392 0.75 -16.11 -17.38
CA ARG A 392 1.38 -16.03 -18.69
C ARG A 392 1.08 -14.70 -19.33
N ILE A 393 2.09 -14.06 -19.90
CA ILE A 393 1.90 -12.85 -20.70
C ILE A 393 1.41 -13.26 -22.10
N SER A 394 0.12 -13.08 -22.37
CA SER A 394 -0.50 -13.33 -23.69
C SER A 394 -0.50 -12.10 -24.58
N GLU A 395 -0.58 -10.92 -23.97
CA GLU A 395 -0.80 -9.65 -24.64
C GLU A 395 0.12 -8.59 -24.04
N THR A 396 0.55 -7.64 -24.87
CA THR A 396 1.18 -6.39 -24.41
C THR A 396 0.17 -5.28 -24.61
N VAL A 397 -0.10 -4.47 -23.57
CA VAL A 397 -1.04 -3.34 -23.69
C VAL A 397 -0.62 -2.44 -24.86
N ASP A 398 -1.53 -2.23 -25.81
CA ASP A 398 -1.30 -1.38 -26.97
C ASP A 398 -1.07 0.07 -26.51
N GLY A 399 0.18 0.50 -26.58
CA GLY A 399 0.66 1.78 -26.07
C GLY A 399 2.14 1.75 -25.66
N VAL A 400 2.63 0.56 -25.26
CA VAL A 400 4.06 0.31 -24.98
C VAL A 400 4.61 -0.69 -25.99
N ARG A 401 4.57 -0.34 -27.29
CA ARG A 401 4.99 -1.25 -28.37
C ARG A 401 6.50 -1.31 -28.64
N ASN A 402 7.34 -0.71 -27.81
CA ASN A 402 8.78 -0.86 -27.99
C ASN A 402 9.50 -0.52 -26.68
N PRO A 403 10.28 -1.43 -26.08
CA PRO A 403 11.14 -1.05 -24.95
C PRO A 403 12.05 0.14 -25.31
N LEU A 404 12.38 0.35 -26.59
CA LEU A 404 13.11 1.53 -27.06
C LEU A 404 12.29 2.82 -27.00
N ILE A 405 10.97 2.77 -27.16
CA ILE A 405 10.10 3.96 -27.08
C ILE A 405 9.86 4.32 -25.61
N ALA A 406 9.68 3.33 -24.74
CA ALA A 406 9.65 3.54 -23.28
C ALA A 406 10.98 4.12 -22.78
N LEU A 407 12.11 3.47 -23.10
CA LEU A 407 13.44 3.99 -22.76
C LEU A 407 13.73 5.38 -23.35
N ARG A 408 13.24 5.70 -24.56
CA ARG A 408 13.39 7.06 -25.15
C ARG A 408 12.60 8.11 -24.39
N ARG A 409 11.42 7.74 -23.90
CA ARG A 409 10.57 8.62 -23.08
C ARG A 409 11.21 8.82 -21.70
N ASP A 410 11.65 7.73 -21.07
CA ASP A 410 12.18 7.74 -19.71
C ASP A 410 13.54 8.44 -19.64
N LEU A 411 14.43 8.17 -20.60
CA LEU A 411 15.77 8.75 -20.63
C LEU A 411 15.82 10.13 -21.31
N SER A 412 14.73 10.57 -21.95
CA SER A 412 14.66 11.82 -22.72
C SER A 412 15.81 12.01 -23.72
N MET A 413 16.33 10.91 -24.27
CA MET A 413 17.45 10.90 -25.22
C MET A 413 17.23 9.85 -26.31
N PRO A 414 17.94 9.94 -27.45
CA PRO A 414 17.89 8.90 -28.46
C PRO A 414 18.30 7.53 -27.88
N VAL A 415 17.48 6.50 -28.07
CA VAL A 415 17.83 5.11 -27.70
C VAL A 415 17.89 4.27 -28.95
N TYR A 416 19.02 3.63 -29.17
CA TYR A 416 19.27 2.74 -30.28
C TYR A 416 19.18 1.29 -29.84
N LYS A 417 18.62 0.43 -30.69
CA LYS A 417 18.68 -1.02 -30.46
C LYS A 417 20.07 -1.51 -30.81
N PHE A 418 20.64 -2.34 -29.95
CA PHE A 418 21.82 -3.12 -30.28
C PHE A 418 21.57 -3.95 -31.55
N ALA A 419 22.54 -3.89 -32.45
CA ALA A 419 22.65 -4.76 -33.61
C ALA A 419 24.05 -5.38 -33.57
N ALA A 420 24.11 -6.71 -33.64
CA ALA A 420 25.37 -7.45 -33.53
C ALA A 420 26.31 -7.17 -34.71
N ASP A 421 27.60 -7.41 -34.45
CA ASP A 421 28.77 -7.44 -35.34
C ASP A 421 28.93 -6.31 -36.37
N GLY A 422 29.87 -5.41 -36.07
CA GLY A 422 30.40 -4.43 -37.03
C GLY A 422 29.54 -3.17 -37.23
N VAL A 423 28.52 -2.96 -36.40
CA VAL A 423 27.72 -1.74 -36.40
C VAL A 423 28.42 -0.65 -35.61
N THR A 424 28.63 0.49 -36.27
CA THR A 424 29.17 1.71 -35.66
C THR A 424 28.06 2.74 -35.45
N TYR A 425 27.84 3.15 -34.21
CA TYR A 425 27.00 4.28 -33.84
C TYR A 425 27.85 5.55 -33.82
N SER A 426 27.80 6.31 -34.91
CA SER A 426 28.55 7.57 -35.01
C SER A 426 27.70 8.76 -34.55
N ALA A 427 28.20 9.54 -33.59
CA ALA A 427 27.52 10.73 -33.07
C ALA A 427 28.48 11.93 -32.99
N ALA A 428 27.93 13.15 -32.95
CA ALA A 428 28.73 14.36 -32.85
C ALA A 428 29.22 14.57 -31.40
N GLU A 429 30.29 15.34 -31.23
CA GLU A 429 30.69 15.85 -29.92
C GLU A 429 29.52 16.56 -29.21
N GLY A 430 29.39 16.34 -27.91
CA GLY A 430 28.27 16.83 -27.09
C GLY A 430 27.01 15.97 -27.15
N SER A 431 26.98 14.90 -27.95
CA SER A 431 25.80 14.02 -28.06
C SER A 431 25.66 13.09 -26.86
N GLN A 432 24.42 12.83 -26.47
CA GLN A 432 24.02 11.81 -25.51
C GLN A 432 22.99 10.88 -26.13
N PHE A 433 23.15 9.58 -25.92
CA PHE A 433 22.21 8.57 -26.37
C PHE A 433 22.38 7.28 -25.58
N ALA A 434 21.42 6.37 -25.68
CA ALA A 434 21.51 5.06 -25.06
C ALA A 434 21.50 3.92 -26.10
N VAL A 435 22.06 2.77 -25.73
CA VAL A 435 22.02 1.53 -26.51
C VAL A 435 21.37 0.44 -25.68
N TYR A 436 20.23 -0.09 -26.16
CA TYR A 436 19.49 -1.18 -25.53
C TYR A 436 19.86 -2.52 -26.15
N VAL A 437 20.35 -3.45 -25.33
CA VAL A 437 20.65 -4.83 -25.70
C VAL A 437 19.42 -5.71 -25.42
N PRO A 438 18.70 -6.18 -26.45
CA PRO A 438 17.52 -6.99 -26.24
C PRO A 438 17.90 -8.37 -25.66
N PRO A 439 17.03 -8.98 -24.83
CA PRO A 439 17.25 -10.31 -24.26
C PRO A 439 17.70 -11.38 -25.27
N ALA A 440 17.13 -11.35 -26.48
CA ALA A 440 17.43 -12.30 -27.54
C ALA A 440 18.86 -12.21 -28.11
N ALA A 441 19.62 -11.15 -27.78
CA ALA A 441 21.01 -11.02 -28.20
C ALA A 441 21.96 -11.82 -27.30
N THR A 442 21.77 -11.76 -25.99
CA THR A 442 22.56 -12.52 -25.00
C THR A 442 21.89 -12.46 -23.61
N ASP A 443 21.99 -13.56 -22.86
CA ASP A 443 21.49 -13.61 -21.48
C ASP A 443 22.37 -12.81 -20.50
N ARG A 444 23.65 -12.60 -20.83
CA ARG A 444 24.62 -11.94 -19.95
C ARG A 444 24.66 -10.41 -20.08
N GLY A 445 23.99 -9.85 -21.09
CA GLY A 445 23.99 -8.40 -21.31
C GLY A 445 25.36 -7.85 -21.69
N VAL A 446 25.63 -6.58 -21.36
CA VAL A 446 26.90 -5.94 -21.67
C VAL A 446 27.94 -6.23 -20.60
N GLN A 447 29.15 -6.61 -21.03
CA GLN A 447 30.18 -7.13 -20.12
C GLN A 447 31.42 -6.24 -20.00
N ARG A 448 31.80 -5.54 -21.08
CA ARG A 448 33.06 -4.77 -21.10
C ARG A 448 33.01 -3.62 -22.12
N VAL A 449 33.72 -2.54 -21.82
CA VAL A 449 33.98 -1.43 -22.75
C VAL A 449 35.49 -1.28 -22.93
N GLU A 450 35.97 -1.26 -24.17
CA GLU A 450 37.37 -1.09 -24.54
C GLU A 450 37.54 0.18 -25.39
N TRP A 451 38.55 1.00 -25.07
CA TRP A 451 38.68 2.36 -25.61
C TRP A 451 39.78 2.48 -26.67
N THR A 452 39.50 3.24 -27.73
CA THR A 452 40.51 3.71 -28.70
C THR A 452 40.35 5.22 -28.91
N GLN A 453 41.10 6.03 -28.17
CA GLN A 453 40.92 7.49 -28.16
C GLN A 453 42.25 8.27 -28.29
N SER A 454 42.18 9.45 -28.93
CA SER A 454 43.26 10.43 -29.00
C SER A 454 43.49 11.14 -27.66
N VAL A 455 44.68 11.74 -27.46
CA VAL A 455 45.01 12.45 -26.22
C VAL A 455 44.10 13.67 -26.05
N GLY A 456 43.30 13.67 -24.98
CA GLY A 456 42.41 14.78 -24.61
C GLY A 456 40.92 14.51 -24.81
N SER A 457 40.55 13.44 -25.50
CA SER A 457 39.15 13.04 -25.71
C SER A 457 38.53 12.46 -24.44
N ARG A 458 37.23 12.72 -24.23
CA ARG A 458 36.43 12.26 -23.10
C ARG A 458 35.11 11.68 -23.57
N PHE A 459 34.94 10.40 -23.28
CA PHE A 459 33.69 9.69 -23.40
C PHE A 459 33.26 9.23 -22.01
N ALA A 460 31.97 9.35 -21.71
CA ALA A 460 31.37 8.72 -20.55
C ALA A 460 30.41 7.64 -21.03
N ILE A 461 30.72 6.39 -20.69
CA ILE A 461 29.85 5.25 -20.97
C ILE A 461 29.52 4.60 -19.64
N GLU A 462 28.23 4.56 -19.31
CA GLU A 462 27.73 4.12 -18.00
C GLU A 462 26.65 3.05 -18.20
N PHE A 463 26.62 2.09 -17.28
CA PHE A 463 25.58 1.06 -17.26
C PHE A 463 24.36 1.62 -16.53
N TYR A 464 23.26 1.81 -17.26
CA TYR A 464 21.96 2.10 -16.66
C TYR A 464 21.32 0.81 -16.11
N SER A 465 21.55 -0.30 -16.80
CA SER A 465 21.23 -1.65 -16.33
C SER A 465 22.13 -2.66 -17.04
N SER A 466 21.96 -3.95 -16.74
CA SER A 466 22.65 -5.02 -17.47
C SER A 466 22.36 -5.04 -18.98
N ARG A 467 21.32 -4.30 -19.44
CA ARG A 467 20.86 -4.29 -20.83
C ARG A 467 20.76 -2.90 -21.47
N VAL A 468 21.11 -1.83 -20.75
CA VAL A 468 21.07 -0.46 -21.29
C VAL A 468 22.37 0.24 -20.94
N LEU A 469 23.08 0.75 -21.96
CA LEU A 469 24.20 1.66 -21.76
C LEU A 469 23.82 3.07 -22.15
N LEU A 470 24.21 4.01 -21.29
CA LEU A 470 24.22 5.43 -21.61
C LEU A 470 25.58 5.79 -22.20
N VAL A 471 25.56 6.57 -23.27
CA VAL A 471 26.75 6.99 -24.01
C VAL A 471 26.71 8.50 -24.13
N ARG A 472 27.77 9.15 -23.65
CA ARG A 472 27.99 10.58 -23.75
C ARG A 472 29.36 10.84 -24.36
N ILE A 473 29.38 11.62 -25.43
CA ILE A 473 30.61 12.09 -26.07
C ILE A 473 30.85 13.52 -25.56
N GLU A 474 31.68 13.66 -24.52
CA GLU A 474 31.93 14.97 -23.90
C GLU A 474 32.92 15.81 -24.71
N SER A 475 33.96 15.16 -25.24
CA SER A 475 34.92 15.76 -26.19
C SER A 475 35.61 14.66 -27.00
N GLY A 476 35.91 14.89 -28.28
CA GLY A 476 36.59 13.88 -29.08
C GLY A 476 36.95 14.34 -30.49
N LEU A 477 38.03 13.80 -31.05
CA LEU A 477 38.41 14.04 -32.43
C LEU A 477 37.67 13.07 -33.36
N PRO A 478 37.36 13.48 -34.60
CA PRO A 478 36.77 12.57 -35.57
C PRO A 478 37.62 11.31 -35.77
N GLY A 479 37.00 10.14 -35.61
CA GLY A 479 37.67 8.83 -35.66
C GLY A 479 38.02 8.24 -34.29
N ASP A 480 37.88 8.98 -33.19
CA ASP A 480 37.94 8.39 -31.85
C ASP A 480 36.74 7.45 -31.62
N SER A 481 36.99 6.29 -31.00
CA SER A 481 35.96 5.27 -30.84
C SER A 481 36.06 4.43 -29.55
N ALA A 482 34.95 3.79 -29.21
CA ALA A 482 34.84 2.83 -28.11
C ALA A 482 34.18 1.55 -28.60
N VAL A 483 34.79 0.40 -28.32
CA VAL A 483 34.21 -0.91 -28.63
C VAL A 483 33.56 -1.46 -27.36
N VAL A 484 32.28 -1.79 -27.45
CA VAL A 484 31.48 -2.31 -26.35
C VAL A 484 31.21 -3.80 -26.60
N GLN A 485 31.68 -4.65 -25.70
CA GLN A 485 31.48 -6.10 -25.72
C GLN A 485 30.18 -6.47 -25.01
N VAL A 486 29.36 -7.24 -25.73
CA VAL A 486 28.02 -7.68 -25.36
C VAL A 486 28.00 -9.20 -25.41
N GLY A 487 27.85 -9.85 -24.26
CA GLY A 487 28.03 -11.30 -24.17
C GLY A 487 29.49 -11.72 -24.36
N ASP A 488 29.69 -12.97 -24.82
CA ASP A 488 31.02 -13.57 -24.93
C ASP A 488 31.64 -13.39 -26.33
N ASP A 489 30.83 -13.07 -27.35
CA ASP A 489 31.23 -13.06 -28.77
C ASP A 489 30.68 -11.90 -29.61
N GLN A 490 29.89 -10.97 -29.07
CA GLN A 490 29.30 -9.87 -29.84
C GLN A 490 29.81 -8.50 -29.39
N SER A 491 29.92 -7.55 -30.31
CA SER A 491 30.30 -6.18 -29.97
C SER A 491 29.69 -5.14 -30.91
N PHE A 492 29.69 -3.88 -30.46
CA PHE A 492 29.40 -2.71 -31.29
C PHE A 492 30.41 -1.59 -31.04
N THR A 493 30.52 -0.68 -31.99
CA THR A 493 31.44 0.48 -31.89
C THR A 493 30.65 1.77 -31.73
N VAL A 494 31.09 2.66 -30.86
CA VAL A 494 30.68 4.08 -30.81
C VAL A 494 31.81 4.92 -31.37
N GLU A 495 31.53 5.86 -32.27
CA GLU A 495 32.57 6.69 -32.90
C GLU A 495 32.19 8.19 -32.90
N VAL A 496 33.17 9.07 -32.70
CA VAL A 496 32.99 10.52 -32.92
C VAL A 496 32.96 10.81 -34.41
N ARG A 497 31.84 11.36 -34.86
CA ARG A 497 31.60 11.68 -36.28
C ARG A 497 32.34 12.95 -36.71
N SER A 498 32.96 12.93 -37.88
CA SER A 498 33.43 14.16 -38.55
C SER A 498 32.27 15.14 -38.82
N PRO A 499 32.42 16.45 -38.50
CA PRO A 499 31.44 17.44 -38.92
C PRO A 499 31.37 17.44 -40.46
N ARG A 500 30.18 17.18 -41.01
CA ARG A 500 29.96 17.24 -42.46
C ARG A 500 30.20 18.69 -42.92
N ARG A 501 31.04 18.87 -43.95
CA ARG A 501 31.17 20.15 -44.67
C ARG A 501 29.90 20.50 -45.43
#